data_AF-A0A966RB00-F1
#
_entry.id   AF-A0A966RB00-F1
#
_cell.length_a   1.000
_cell.length_b   1.000
_cell.length_c   1.000
_cell.angle_alpha   90.00
_cell.angle_beta   90.00
_cell.angle_gamma   90.00
#
_symmetry.space_group_name_H-M   'P 1'
#
loop_
_entity.id
_entity.type
_entity.pdbx_description
1 polymer ?
#
loop_
_entity_poly.entity_id
_entity_poly.type
_entity_poly.pdbx_seq_one_letter_code
_entity_poly.pdbx_strand_id
1 'polypeptide(L)' 'MKLQLFERSVYGRRNIYSTGDLAPYVQQLTRRTTLDHRDLDALTELGFFIEWVKDPNNQHDK' A
#
# COMPACT_ATOMS: atom_id res chain seq x y z
N MET A 1 -9.46 -0.36 11.40
CA MET A 1 -9.63 -0.93 10.04
C MET A 1 -8.27 -1.40 9.55
N LYS A 2 -8.14 -2.55 8.86
CA LYS A 2 -6.83 -3.11 8.50
C LYS A 2 -6.49 -2.85 7.02
N LEU A 3 -5.48 -2.03 6.75
CA LEU A 3 -5.00 -1.72 5.41
C LEU A 3 -3.81 -2.61 5.08
N GLN A 4 -3.92 -3.38 4.01
CA GLN A 4 -2.83 -4.22 3.54
C GLN A 4 -1.99 -3.45 2.52
N LEU A 5 -0.68 -3.47 2.70
CA LEU A 5 0.28 -2.78 1.84
C LEU A 5 1.34 -3.76 1.36
N PHE A 6 1.87 -3.55 0.17
CA PHE A 6 3.06 -4.23 -0.30
C PHE A 6 3.99 -3.23 -0.98
N GLU A 7 5.28 -3.56 -1.01
CA GLU A 7 6.29 -2.77 -1.71
C GLU A 7 6.73 -3.51 -2.96
N ARG A 8 6.85 -2.77 -4.06
CA ARG A 8 7.39 -3.30 -5.31
C ARG A 8 8.43 -2.33 -5.87
N SER A 9 9.55 -2.89 -6.28
CA SER A 9 10.59 -2.14 -6.99
C SER A 9 10.25 -2.12 -8.48
N VAL A 10 10.03 -0.92 -9.03
CA VAL A 10 9.72 -0.70 -10.44
C VAL A 10 10.72 0.33 -10.98
N TYR A 11 11.48 -0.05 -12.01
CA TYR A 11 12.54 0.80 -12.61
C TYR A 11 13.53 1.39 -11.59
N GLY A 12 13.92 0.60 -10.58
CA GLY A 12 14.86 1.03 -9.53
C GLY A 12 14.26 1.93 -8.44
N ARG A 13 12.93 2.14 -8.44
CA ARG A 13 12.23 2.87 -7.37
C ARG A 13 11.33 1.93 -6.58
N ARG A 14 11.43 1.97 -5.25
CA ARG A 14 10.56 1.23 -4.34
C ARG A 14 9.26 2.03 -4.15
N ASN A 15 8.17 1.49 -4.64
CA ASN A 15 6.84 2.09 -4.51
C ASN A 15 6.00 1.26 -3.53
N ILE A 16 5.15 1.93 -2.76
CA ILE A 16 4.23 1.31 -1.80
C ILE A 16 2.84 1.28 -2.45
N TYR A 17 2.18 0.15 -2.43
CA TYR A 17 0.86 -0.05 -3.00
C TYR A 17 -0.11 -0.54 -1.93
N SER A 18 -1.35 -0.05 -1.98
CA SER A 18 -2.44 -0.62 -1.21
C SER A 18 -3.02 -1.86 -1.90
N THR A 19 -3.38 -2.86 -1.10
CA THR A 19 -4.06 -4.09 -1.55
C THR A 19 -5.17 -4.50 -0.57
N GLY A 20 -5.97 -5.49 -0.96
CA GLY A 20 -7.14 -5.94 -0.22
C GLY A 20 -8.34 -4.99 -0.32
N ASP A 21 -9.34 -5.21 0.53
CA ASP A 21 -10.67 -4.59 0.40
C ASP A 21 -10.68 -3.06 0.57
N LEU A 22 -9.71 -2.52 1.32
CA LEU A 22 -9.59 -1.07 1.57
C LEU A 22 -8.75 -0.35 0.52
N ALA A 23 -8.10 -1.06 -0.40
CA ALA A 23 -7.24 -0.44 -1.40
C ALA A 23 -7.98 0.56 -2.31
N PRO A 24 -9.18 0.26 -2.85
CA PRO A 24 -9.91 1.22 -3.67
C PRO A 24 -10.28 2.49 -2.90
N TYR A 25 -10.63 2.35 -1.62
CA TYR A 25 -10.96 3.49 -0.76
C TYR A 25 -9.75 4.40 -0.54
N VAL A 26 -8.60 3.80 -0.19
CA VAL A 26 -7.36 4.56 0.01
C VAL A 26 -6.91 5.25 -1.28
N GLN A 27 -7.03 4.58 -2.44
CA GLN A 27 -6.73 5.18 -3.74
C GLN A 27 -7.67 6.35 -4.08
N GLN A 28 -8.96 6.26 -3.72
CA GLN A 28 -9.89 7.37 -3.89
C GLN A 28 -9.55 8.55 -2.97
N LEU A 29 -9.17 8.26 -1.72
CA LEU A 29 -8.79 9.28 -0.72
C LEU A 29 -7.55 10.06 -1.14
N THR A 30 -6.49 9.37 -1.58
CA THR A 30 -5.21 9.99 -1.94
C THR A 30 -5.16 10.45 -3.40
N ARG A 31 -6.08 9.96 -4.25
CA ARG A 31 -6.07 10.08 -5.71
C ARG A 31 -4.79 9.56 -6.36
N ARG A 32 -4.11 8.63 -5.70
CA ARG A 32 -2.83 8.06 -6.15
C ARG A 32 -2.89 6.54 -6.10
N THR A 33 -2.22 5.90 -7.05
CA THR A 33 -2.07 4.44 -7.09
C THR A 33 -1.02 3.93 -6.08
N THR A 34 -0.04 4.78 -5.77
CA THR A 34 1.05 4.49 -4.84
C THR A 34 1.01 5.45 -3.66
N LEU A 35 1.46 4.98 -2.51
CA LEU A 35 1.57 5.74 -1.28
C LEU A 35 3.03 6.13 -1.02
N ASP A 36 3.22 7.25 -0.36
CA ASP A 36 4.49 7.63 0.25
C ASP A 36 4.41 7.49 1.79
N HIS A 37 5.53 7.74 2.49
CA HIS A 37 5.58 7.61 3.94
C HIS A 37 4.66 8.62 4.66
N ARG A 38 4.42 9.80 4.08
CA ARG A 38 3.50 10.79 4.69
C ARG A 38 2.05 10.33 4.57
N ASP A 39 1.70 9.68 3.47
CA ASP A 39 0.39 9.05 3.32
C ASP A 39 0.18 7.97 4.40
N LEU A 40 1.21 7.19 4.75
CA LEU A 40 1.14 6.17 5.81
C LEU A 40 0.93 6.76 7.20
N ASP A 41 1.62 7.86 7.51
CA ASP A 41 1.47 8.55 8.79
C ASP A 41 0.04 9.07 8.94
N ALA A 42 -0.50 9.74 7.92
CA ALA A 42 -1.87 10.25 7.92
C ALA A 42 -2.91 9.12 8.02
N LEU A 43 -2.71 7.99 7.33
CA LEU A 43 -3.61 6.84 7.44
C LEU A 43 -3.57 6.22 8.85
N THR A 44 -2.41 6.19 9.49
CA THR A 44 -2.28 5.70 10.86
C THR A 44 -3.00 6.63 11.85
N GLU A 45 -2.87 7.95 11.69
CA GLU A 45 -3.61 8.95 12.48
C GLU A 45 -5.14 8.84 12.31
N LEU A 46 -5.60 8.48 11.10
CA LEU A 46 -7.01 8.19 10.82
C LEU A 46 -7.51 6.85 11.40
N GLY A 47 -6.64 6.05 12.04
CA GLY A 47 -6.99 4.78 12.68
C GLY A 47 -6.94 3.55 11.76
N PHE A 48 -6.21 3.63 10.65
CA PHE A 48 -5.88 2.45 9.85
C PHE A 48 -4.70 1.70 10.48
N PHE A 49 -4.87 0.39 10.65
CA PHE A 49 -3.78 -0.52 11.02
C PHE A 49 -3.10 -1.02 9.76
N ILE A 50 -1.82 -0.70 9.61
CA ILE A 50 -1.03 -1.11 8.45
C ILE A 50 -0.52 -2.54 8.63
N GLU A 51 -0.77 -3.40 7.65
CA GLU A 51 -0.18 -4.73 7.52
C GLU A 51 0.62 -4.82 6.24
N TRP A 52 1.90 -5.16 6.37
CA TRP A 52 2.75 -5.45 5.21
C TRP A 52 2.55 -6.90 4.76
N VAL A 53 2.15 -7.07 3.51
CA VAL A 53 1.95 -8.37 2.86
C VAL A 53 2.94 -8.55 1.71
N LYS A 54 3.09 -9.79 1.23
CA LYS A 54 3.86 -10.06 0.02
C LYS A 54 3.15 -9.46 -1.20
N ASP A 55 3.92 -9.01 -2.19
CA ASP A 55 3.36 -8.53 -3.45
C ASP A 55 2.53 -9.66 -4.10
N PRO A 56 1.19 -9.49 -4.23
CA PRO A 56 0.32 -10.53 -4.78
C PRO A 56 0.64 -10.85 -6.24
N ASN A 57 1.33 -9.96 -6.95
CA ASN A 57 1.71 -10.14 -8.34
C ASN A 57 3.14 -10.68 -8.51
N ASN A 58 3.91 -10.83 -7.43
CA ASN A 58 5.25 -11.39 -7.51
C ASN A 58 5.19 -12.93 -7.40
N GLN A 59 4.72 -13.59 -8.47
CA GLN A 59 4.71 -15.06 -8.58
C GLN A 59 6.12 -15.68 -8.82
N HIS A 60 7.19 -14.93 -8.53
CA HIS A 60 8.58 -15.28 -8.86
C HIS A 60 9.50 -15.44 -7.64
N ASP A 61 8.95 -15.72 -6.45
CA ASP A 61 9.74 -16.32 -5.37
C ASP A 61 9.57 -17.85 -5.44
N LYS A 62 10.40 -18.50 -6.26
CA LYS A 62 10.64 -19.96 -6.25
C LYS A 62 11.98 -20.24 -5.61
#